data_AF-A0A2M6WTE4-F1
#
_entry.id   AF-A0A2M6WTE4-F1
#
_cell.length_a   1.000
_cell.length_b   1.000
_cell.length_c   1.000
_cell.angle_alpha   90.00
_cell.angle_beta   90.00
_cell.angle_gamma   90.00
#
_symmetry.space_group_name_H-M   'P 1'
#
loop_
_entity.id
_entity.type
_entity.pdbx_description
1 polymer ?
#
loop_
_entity_poly.entity_id
_entity_poly.type
_entity_poly.pdbx_seq_one_letter_code
_entity_poly.pdbx_strand_id
1 'polypeptide(L)'
;MQLKFSSLILRGRWSTKAAFSLVEIILSSAVFAVLAAILLGSYWYGQESTVLSGRRAQAIFLAEEGLEVTRNMRDTGFASLIDGTYGLATSGGEWIFSGAQDVNDIYTRQVAVGSLDNNNKLVTSTVTWQQNLQRTGTVVLTTKLTNWLRKGVGNWALPTQTAFLNYVGSNNATKVEVSGNYAYIIFTAGTPNFVVVDISNPASPVAVGSLTLSGMPFNLFIQGNYAYIASSDNSRELQIIDVTNKVAPVLVGSYDVTGSADAYGVYVDATRAALVRASSGSREFYLIDVSNPTAPTLTNSLELGATGYEVVISGNYAYVASGNNNQELQVVNIAGGASNIVGFRDISGNTDVRTITMSGNNMLLGAGSNLYVVDVVIPTAPQLKGQVSLGGTVNDIALTTANNGTTVFTAQSNTAAEFRTVDITIPSAPTIIGTVNVSGSDVMAGVAYSLDFNTAFGASAANAQELLVFSPQ
;
A
#
# COMPACT_ATOMS: atom_id res chain seq x y z
N MET A 1 -60.63 43.48 76.61
CA MET A 1 -61.78 42.56 76.78
C MET A 1 -61.28 41.32 77.49
N GLN A 2 -61.76 41.15 78.73
CA GLN A 2 -61.76 40.03 79.68
C GLN A 2 -60.62 39.01 79.86
N LEU A 3 -60.46 38.70 81.15
CA LEU A 3 -59.57 37.80 81.90
C LEU A 3 -60.15 36.39 82.12
N LYS A 4 -59.25 35.42 82.43
CA LYS A 4 -59.39 34.20 83.28
C LYS A 4 -60.42 33.14 82.81
N PHE A 5 -60.16 31.84 82.85
CA PHE A 5 -59.85 30.88 83.95
C PHE A 5 -59.23 29.61 83.27
N SER A 6 -58.56 28.61 83.86
CA SER A 6 -58.48 28.06 85.21
C SER A 6 -57.38 27.00 85.26
N SER A 7 -56.86 26.79 86.46
CA SER A 7 -55.92 25.76 86.95
C SER A 7 -56.18 24.30 86.54
N LEU A 8 -55.10 23.50 86.42
CA LEU A 8 -55.05 22.21 87.10
C LEU A 8 -53.63 21.87 87.59
N ILE A 9 -53.57 21.65 88.90
CA ILE A 9 -52.41 21.23 89.70
C ILE A 9 -52.21 19.71 89.52
N LEU A 10 -50.96 19.24 89.47
CA LEU A 10 -50.46 18.12 90.28
C LEU A 10 -48.95 17.90 90.07
N ARG A 11 -48.16 18.43 91.00
CA ARG A 11 -46.83 17.89 91.31
C ARG A 11 -47.03 16.58 92.08
N GLY A 12 -46.56 15.48 91.51
CA GLY A 12 -46.38 14.20 92.20
C GLY A 12 -45.05 13.59 91.78
N ARG A 13 -44.00 13.87 92.57
CA ARG A 13 -42.63 13.36 92.44
C ARG A 13 -42.64 11.82 92.47
N TRP A 14 -42.06 11.18 91.44
CA TRP A 14 -41.57 9.81 91.52
C TRP A 14 -40.08 9.79 91.14
N SER A 15 -39.25 9.71 92.17
CA SER A 15 -37.96 9.00 92.24
C SER A 15 -37.10 8.93 90.97
N THR A 16 -36.19 9.89 90.77
CA THR A 16 -34.97 9.66 89.99
C THR A 16 -33.96 8.94 90.88
N LYS A 17 -34.01 7.60 90.94
CA LYS A 17 -32.84 6.83 91.34
C LYS A 17 -31.90 6.78 90.13
N ALA A 18 -30.77 7.48 90.24
CA ALA A 18 -29.62 7.22 89.40
C ALA A 18 -29.12 5.81 89.74
N ALA A 19 -29.49 4.83 88.91
CA ALA A 19 -28.88 3.52 88.92
C ALA A 19 -28.42 3.27 87.48
N PHE A 20 -27.19 3.69 87.18
CA PHE A 20 -26.48 3.22 86.01
C PHE A 20 -26.40 1.69 86.13
N SER A 21 -27.23 1.00 85.35
CA SER A 21 -27.16 -0.46 85.25
C SER A 21 -25.91 -0.81 84.47
N LEU A 22 -25.06 -1.69 85.01
CA LEU A 22 -23.87 -2.23 84.31
C LEU A 22 -24.25 -2.74 82.91
N VAL A 23 -25.48 -3.26 82.76
CA VAL A 23 -26.05 -3.74 81.50
C VAL A 23 -26.18 -2.65 80.45
N GLU A 24 -26.51 -1.41 80.83
CA GLU A 24 -26.73 -0.30 79.92
C GLU A 24 -25.39 0.25 79.38
N ILE A 25 -24.35 0.25 80.22
CA ILE A 25 -22.97 0.55 79.80
C ILE A 25 -22.45 -0.54 78.87
N ILE A 26 -22.69 -1.82 79.19
CA ILE A 26 -22.27 -2.95 78.35
C ILE A 26 -23.01 -2.93 77.00
N LEU A 27 -24.32 -2.72 77.00
CA LEU A 27 -25.14 -2.65 75.78
C LEU A 27 -24.73 -1.45 74.91
N SER A 28 -24.53 -0.28 75.50
CA SER A 28 -24.09 0.92 74.77
C SER A 28 -22.68 0.74 74.21
N SER A 29 -21.78 0.09 74.95
CA SER A 29 -20.43 -0.22 74.48
C SER A 29 -20.44 -1.26 73.35
N ALA A 30 -21.32 -2.27 73.42
CA ALA A 30 -21.48 -3.27 72.36
C ALA A 30 -22.06 -2.66 71.08
N VAL A 31 -23.11 -1.84 71.21
CA VAL A 31 -23.71 -1.12 70.07
C VAL A 31 -22.70 -0.13 69.49
N PHE A 32 -21.97 0.61 70.32
CA PHE A 32 -20.91 1.51 69.87
C PHE A 32 -19.79 0.76 69.15
N ALA A 33 -19.35 -0.40 69.66
CA ALA A 33 -18.33 -1.20 69.00
C ALA A 33 -18.78 -1.71 67.62
N VAL A 34 -20.04 -2.14 67.49
CA VAL A 34 -20.62 -2.55 66.20
C VAL A 34 -20.72 -1.36 65.24
N LEU A 35 -21.22 -0.22 65.70
CA LEU A 35 -21.32 1.00 64.88
C LEU A 35 -19.94 1.52 64.46
N ALA A 36 -18.96 1.51 65.37
CA ALA A 36 -17.58 1.90 65.08
C ALA A 36 -16.95 0.95 64.06
N ALA A 37 -17.17 -0.36 64.16
CA ALA A 37 -16.69 -1.33 63.18
C ALA A 37 -17.33 -1.12 61.80
N ILE A 38 -18.63 -0.82 61.73
CA ILE A 38 -19.34 -0.50 60.48
C ILE A 38 -18.79 0.80 59.87
N LEU A 39 -18.60 1.84 60.68
CA LEU A 39 -18.05 3.13 60.22
C LEU A 39 -16.60 3.00 59.74
N LEU A 40 -15.75 2.30 60.47
CA LEU A 40 -14.36 2.07 60.07
C LEU A 40 -14.29 1.18 58.83
N GLY A 41 -15.11 0.13 58.75
CA GLY A 41 -15.17 -0.76 57.60
C GLY A 41 -15.66 -0.03 56.33
N SER A 42 -16.71 0.79 56.45
CA SER A 42 -17.21 1.61 55.34
C SER A 42 -16.21 2.69 54.89
N TYR A 43 -15.51 3.32 55.83
CA TYR A 43 -14.44 4.27 55.50
C TYR A 43 -13.28 3.60 54.75
N TRP A 44 -12.81 2.45 55.23
CA TRP A 44 -11.74 1.69 54.57
C TRP A 44 -12.14 1.22 53.18
N TYR A 45 -13.33 0.64 53.05
CA TYR A 45 -13.87 0.19 51.77
C TYR A 45 -14.07 1.36 50.80
N GLY A 46 -14.50 2.52 51.31
CA GLY A 46 -14.60 3.76 50.54
C GLY A 46 -13.25 4.21 49.97
N GLN A 47 -12.20 4.23 50.79
CA GLN A 47 -10.84 4.57 50.37
C GLN A 47 -10.30 3.60 49.30
N GLU A 48 -10.48 2.29 49.51
CA GLU A 48 -10.05 1.26 48.54
C GLU A 48 -10.78 1.41 47.20
N SER A 49 -12.08 1.68 47.23
CA SER A 49 -12.88 1.97 46.03
C SER A 49 -12.39 3.21 45.28
N THR A 50 -12.06 4.30 45.99
CA THR A 50 -11.50 5.51 45.37
C THR A 50 -10.15 5.24 44.71
N VAL A 51 -9.27 4.47 45.36
CA VAL A 51 -7.97 4.09 44.78
C VAL A 51 -8.14 3.21 43.55
N LEU A 52 -9.04 2.22 43.59
CA LEU A 52 -9.33 1.36 42.43
C LEU A 52 -9.89 2.14 41.24
N SER A 53 -10.78 3.11 41.52
CA SER A 53 -11.32 4.01 40.50
C SER A 53 -10.23 4.88 39.87
N GLY A 54 -9.36 5.47 40.69
CA GLY A 54 -8.20 6.25 40.22
C GLY A 54 -7.26 5.42 39.36
N ARG A 55 -6.97 4.16 39.78
CA ARG A 55 -6.13 3.26 39.00
C ARG A 55 -6.73 2.91 37.64
N ARG A 56 -8.05 2.73 37.57
CA ARG A 56 -8.75 2.48 36.31
C ARG A 56 -8.74 3.71 35.41
N ALA A 57 -8.90 4.92 35.96
CA ALA A 57 -8.82 6.16 35.21
C ALA A 57 -7.42 6.34 34.57
N GLN A 58 -6.36 6.05 35.32
CA GLN A 58 -4.98 6.07 34.79
C GLN A 58 -4.77 5.02 33.69
N ALA A 59 -5.32 3.81 33.83
CA ALA A 59 -5.27 2.79 32.78
C ALA A 59 -5.98 3.23 31.49
N ILE A 60 -7.11 3.93 31.60
CA ILE A 60 -7.82 4.51 30.45
C ILE A 60 -6.95 5.57 29.78
N PHE A 61 -6.36 6.48 30.56
CA PHE A 61 -5.47 7.52 30.02
C PHE A 61 -4.28 6.90 29.25
N LEU A 62 -3.62 5.88 29.81
CA LEU A 62 -2.54 5.17 29.13
C LEU A 62 -3.01 4.44 27.86
N ALA A 63 -4.23 3.89 27.88
CA ALA A 63 -4.81 3.24 26.71
C ALA A 63 -5.11 4.26 25.60
N GLU A 64 -5.69 5.42 25.96
CA GLU A 64 -5.94 6.55 25.06
C GLU A 64 -4.63 7.10 24.47
N GLU A 65 -3.61 7.32 25.30
CA GLU A 65 -2.28 7.71 24.86
C GLU A 65 -1.73 6.73 23.81
N GLY A 66 -1.92 5.42 24.01
CA GLY A 66 -1.52 4.41 23.03
C GLY A 66 -2.19 4.57 21.66
N LEU A 67 -3.48 4.95 21.66
CA LEU A 67 -4.22 5.22 20.42
C LEU A 67 -3.78 6.53 19.77
N GLU A 68 -3.58 7.60 20.54
CA GLU A 68 -3.17 8.91 20.01
C GLU A 68 -1.74 8.89 19.46
N VAL A 69 -0.82 8.19 20.14
CA VAL A 69 0.55 8.00 19.65
C VAL A 69 0.53 7.26 18.31
N THR A 70 -0.29 6.22 18.18
CA THR A 70 -0.43 5.48 16.92
C THR A 70 -1.05 6.35 15.83
N ARG A 71 -1.97 7.27 16.17
CA ARG A 71 -2.49 8.28 15.23
C ARG A 71 -1.43 9.28 14.79
N ASN A 72 -0.55 9.69 15.69
CA ASN A 72 0.55 10.57 15.33
C ASN A 72 1.52 9.87 14.35
N MET A 73 1.91 8.62 14.62
CA MET A 73 2.73 7.81 13.72
C MET A 73 2.08 7.62 12.35
N ARG A 74 0.76 7.38 12.32
CA ARG A 74 -0.05 7.31 11.09
C ARG A 74 0.10 8.58 10.25
N ASP A 75 0.08 9.75 10.89
CA ASP A 75 0.13 11.06 10.23
C ASP A 75 1.54 11.37 9.69
N THR A 76 2.58 10.85 10.33
CA THR A 76 3.96 10.89 9.82
C THR A 76 4.16 9.94 8.63
N GLY A 77 3.48 8.79 8.63
CA GLY A 77 3.47 7.89 7.47
C GLY A 77 2.69 6.61 7.73
N PHE A 78 1.58 6.41 6.99
CA PHE A 78 0.68 5.25 7.18
C PHE A 78 1.38 3.90 7.02
N ALA A 79 2.37 3.82 6.12
CA ALA A 79 3.15 2.61 5.86
C ALA A 79 4.06 2.18 7.02
N SER A 80 4.39 3.10 7.94
CA SER A 80 5.19 2.80 9.13
C SER A 80 4.44 1.95 10.17
N LEU A 81 3.11 1.90 10.08
CA LEU A 81 2.25 1.10 10.95
C LEU A 81 2.25 -0.38 10.51
N ILE A 82 3.35 -1.08 10.78
CA ILE A 82 3.50 -2.50 10.46
C ILE A 82 2.59 -3.32 11.39
N ASP A 83 1.91 -4.31 10.85
CA ASP A 83 1.05 -5.19 11.65
C ASP A 83 1.87 -5.95 12.69
N GLY A 84 1.36 -6.00 13.92
CA GLY A 84 2.11 -6.53 15.03
C GLY A 84 1.60 -6.01 16.36
N THR A 85 2.40 -6.23 17.38
CA THR A 85 2.06 -5.89 18.76
C THR A 85 3.25 -5.23 19.42
N TYR A 86 3.03 -4.04 19.97
CA TYR A 86 4.10 -3.13 20.34
C TYR A 86 3.91 -2.50 21.71
N GLY A 87 5.04 -2.18 22.35
CA GLY A 87 5.09 -1.14 23.38
C GLY A 87 5.39 0.23 22.76
N LEU A 88 5.36 1.28 23.58
CA LEU A 88 5.71 2.64 23.18
C LEU A 88 6.98 3.12 23.89
N ALA A 89 7.82 3.84 23.15
CA ALA A 89 8.99 4.55 23.68
C ALA A 89 9.16 5.90 22.98
N THR A 90 10.00 6.78 23.53
CA THR A 90 10.39 8.02 22.87
C THR A 90 11.86 7.96 22.44
N SER A 91 12.15 8.38 21.21
CA SER A 91 13.51 8.48 20.66
C SER A 91 13.60 9.74 19.80
N GLY A 92 14.60 10.58 20.04
CA GLY A 92 14.76 11.83 19.28
C GLY A 92 13.63 12.85 19.46
N GLY A 93 12.81 12.72 20.52
CA GLY A 93 11.64 13.59 20.75
C GLY A 93 10.34 13.10 20.10
N GLU A 94 10.38 11.97 19.39
CA GLU A 94 9.23 11.36 18.75
C GLU A 94 8.87 10.03 19.43
N TRP A 95 7.60 9.65 19.34
CA TRP A 95 7.15 8.34 19.78
C TRP A 95 7.45 7.28 18.73
N ILE A 96 7.94 6.13 19.18
CA ILE A 96 8.25 4.97 18.35
C ILE A 96 7.62 3.70 18.95
N PHE A 97 7.28 2.74 18.09
CA PHE A 97 7.00 1.38 18.54
C PHE A 97 8.29 0.72 19.04
N SER A 98 8.23 0.08 20.20
CA SER A 98 9.38 -0.55 20.85
C SER A 98 8.97 -1.77 21.66
N GLY A 99 9.62 -2.90 21.42
CA GLY A 99 9.30 -4.18 22.07
C GLY A 99 7.86 -4.63 21.83
N ALA A 100 7.40 -5.62 22.59
CA ALA A 100 6.04 -6.16 22.49
C ALA A 100 5.03 -5.52 23.46
N GLN A 101 5.52 -4.74 24.43
CA GLN A 101 4.74 -4.04 25.45
C GLN A 101 5.63 -3.00 26.14
N ASP A 102 5.03 -1.98 26.76
CA ASP A 102 5.69 -1.01 27.63
C ASP A 102 5.10 -1.04 29.04
N VAL A 103 5.95 -0.77 30.04
CA VAL A 103 5.57 -0.82 31.45
C VAL A 103 5.73 0.57 32.06
N ASN A 104 4.65 1.06 32.68
CA ASN A 104 4.63 2.30 33.44
C ASN A 104 4.10 1.99 34.84
N ASP A 105 5.01 1.88 35.81
CA ASP A 105 4.72 1.48 37.19
C ASP A 105 4.01 0.10 37.24
N ILE A 106 2.76 0.04 37.70
CA ILE A 106 1.98 -1.20 37.78
C ILE A 106 1.25 -1.55 36.47
N TYR A 107 1.30 -0.66 35.47
CA TYR A 107 0.57 -0.78 34.22
C TYR A 107 1.47 -1.36 33.13
N THR A 108 1.00 -2.41 32.48
CA THR A 108 1.59 -2.94 31.25
C THR A 108 0.66 -2.61 30.09
N ARG A 109 1.16 -1.87 29.12
CA ARG A 109 0.44 -1.47 27.92
C ARG A 109 0.95 -2.25 26.71
N GLN A 110 0.01 -2.59 25.84
CA GLN A 110 0.25 -3.27 24.58
C GLN A 110 -0.63 -2.67 23.49
N VAL A 111 -0.03 -2.23 22.39
CA VAL A 111 -0.72 -1.68 21.22
C VAL A 111 -0.62 -2.69 20.08
N ALA A 112 -1.75 -3.27 19.70
CA ALA A 112 -1.87 -4.17 18.56
C ALA A 112 -2.34 -3.39 17.32
N VAL A 113 -1.64 -3.57 16.21
CA VAL A 113 -1.97 -3.00 14.90
C VAL A 113 -2.28 -4.17 13.95
N GLY A 114 -3.45 -4.15 13.31
CA GLY A 114 -3.82 -5.13 12.30
C GLY A 114 -4.44 -4.48 11.07
N SER A 115 -4.13 -4.97 9.88
CA SER A 115 -4.67 -4.45 8.62
C SER A 115 -6.07 -5.01 8.36
N LEU A 116 -7.02 -4.13 8.06
CA LEU A 116 -8.34 -4.48 7.52
C LEU A 116 -8.29 -4.49 5.99
N ASP A 117 -7.58 -3.52 5.41
CA ASP A 117 -7.20 -3.44 4.00
C ASP A 117 -5.98 -2.51 3.86
N ASN A 118 -5.53 -2.24 2.63
CA ASN A 118 -4.35 -1.42 2.34
C ASN A 118 -4.41 0.01 2.92
N ASN A 119 -5.59 0.51 3.26
CA ASN A 119 -5.82 1.90 3.72
C ASN A 119 -6.51 1.97 5.07
N ASN A 120 -6.82 0.84 5.69
CA ASN A 120 -7.56 0.78 6.93
C ASN A 120 -6.86 -0.18 7.89
N LYS A 121 -6.50 0.33 9.08
CA LYS A 121 -5.94 -0.48 10.16
C LYS A 121 -6.86 -0.45 11.37
N LEU A 122 -6.98 -1.58 12.05
CA LEU A 122 -7.58 -1.69 13.36
C LEU A 122 -6.46 -1.61 14.40
N VAL A 123 -6.57 -0.65 15.31
CA VAL A 123 -5.60 -0.47 16.39
C VAL A 123 -6.28 -0.69 17.73
N THR A 124 -5.72 -1.59 18.52
CA THR A 124 -6.24 -1.95 19.85
C THR A 124 -5.17 -1.69 20.90
N SER A 125 -5.44 -0.78 21.83
CA SER A 125 -4.59 -0.47 22.97
C SER A 125 -5.14 -1.17 24.22
N THR A 126 -4.36 -2.09 24.76
CA THR A 126 -4.70 -2.90 25.93
C THR A 126 -3.77 -2.52 27.09
N VAL A 127 -4.36 -2.12 28.23
CA VAL A 127 -3.63 -1.84 29.46
C VAL A 127 -4.06 -2.81 30.54
N THR A 128 -3.09 -3.51 31.13
CA THR A 128 -3.29 -4.45 32.24
C THR A 128 -2.52 -4.01 33.47
N TRP A 129 -3.07 -4.23 34.66
CA TRP A 129 -2.39 -3.94 35.93
C TRP A 129 -2.84 -4.87 37.05
N GLN A 130 -1.99 -5.11 38.04
CA GLN A 130 -2.41 -5.84 39.23
C GLN A 130 -3.26 -4.97 40.15
N GLN A 131 -4.48 -5.42 40.47
CA GLN A 131 -5.34 -4.77 41.45
C GLN A 131 -5.07 -5.29 42.87
N ASN A 132 -4.86 -6.60 43.00
CA ASN A 132 -4.39 -7.28 44.19
C ASN A 132 -3.68 -8.60 43.80
N LEU A 133 -3.22 -9.39 44.78
CA LEU A 133 -2.47 -10.63 44.56
C LEU A 133 -3.21 -11.69 43.71
N GLN A 134 -4.52 -11.58 43.54
CA GLN A 134 -5.36 -12.56 42.84
C GLN A 134 -6.15 -11.98 41.66
N ARG A 135 -6.14 -10.65 41.45
CA ARG A 135 -6.98 -9.98 40.45
C ARG A 135 -6.19 -8.98 39.63
N THR A 136 -6.28 -9.12 38.31
CA THR A 136 -5.77 -8.19 37.31
C THR A 136 -6.91 -7.32 36.78
N GLY A 137 -6.65 -6.01 36.65
CA GLY A 137 -7.49 -5.08 35.92
C GLY A 137 -7.06 -5.01 34.46
N THR A 138 -8.04 -4.83 33.56
CA THR A 138 -7.79 -4.65 32.13
C THR A 138 -8.68 -3.54 31.58
N VAL A 139 -8.10 -2.71 30.72
CA VAL A 139 -8.79 -1.74 29.86
C VAL A 139 -8.38 -2.04 28.42
N VAL A 140 -9.36 -2.08 27.51
CA VAL A 140 -9.12 -2.28 26.08
C VAL A 140 -9.85 -1.17 25.34
N LEU A 141 -9.13 -0.37 24.57
CA LEU A 141 -9.68 0.62 23.66
C LEU A 141 -9.30 0.25 22.24
N THR A 142 -10.24 0.40 21.30
CA THR A 142 -10.01 0.09 19.89
C THR A 142 -10.44 1.25 19.02
N THR A 143 -9.65 1.55 18.00
CA THR A 143 -9.96 2.57 17.00
C THR A 143 -9.62 2.06 15.60
N LYS A 144 -10.30 2.61 14.60
CA LYS A 144 -9.99 2.37 13.19
C LYS A 144 -9.21 3.56 12.65
N LEU A 145 -8.05 3.31 12.05
CA LEU A 145 -7.22 4.31 11.41
C LEU A 145 -7.30 4.18 9.89
N THR A 146 -7.59 5.29 9.22
CA THR A 146 -7.59 5.41 7.76
C THR A 146 -6.31 6.10 7.29
N ASN A 147 -5.80 5.72 6.11
CA ASN A 147 -4.79 6.48 5.40
C ASN A 147 -5.44 7.74 4.81
N TRP A 148 -5.68 8.75 5.65
CA TRP A 148 -6.44 9.95 5.29
C TRP A 148 -5.66 10.92 4.40
N LEU A 149 -4.32 10.83 4.39
CA LEU A 149 -3.45 11.59 3.49
C LEU A 149 -3.54 11.10 2.04
N ARG A 150 -4.00 9.86 1.83
CA ARG A 150 -4.28 9.35 0.50
C ARG A 150 -5.45 10.11 -0.12
N LYS A 151 -5.19 10.87 -1.19
CA LYS A 151 -6.27 11.39 -2.02
C LYS A 151 -7.00 10.20 -2.63
N GLY A 152 -8.33 10.14 -2.46
CA GLY A 152 -9.14 9.17 -3.19
C GLY A 152 -8.90 9.28 -4.69
N VAL A 153 -9.26 8.25 -5.46
CA VAL A 153 -9.19 8.34 -6.92
C VAL A 153 -10.19 9.39 -7.39
N GLY A 154 -9.67 10.49 -7.91
CA GLY A 154 -10.43 11.64 -8.41
C GLY A 154 -11.20 11.30 -9.69
N ASN A 155 -11.97 12.25 -10.20
CA ASN A 155 -12.78 12.01 -11.39
C ASN A 155 -11.91 12.02 -12.66
N TRP A 156 -11.61 10.83 -13.18
CA TRP A 156 -10.84 10.62 -14.41
C TRP A 156 -11.66 10.72 -15.70
N ALA A 157 -12.88 11.25 -15.64
CA ALA A 157 -13.67 11.57 -16.83
C ALA A 157 -13.17 12.83 -17.57
N LEU A 158 -12.52 13.75 -16.85
CA LEU A 158 -11.92 14.97 -17.40
C LEU A 158 -10.45 15.09 -16.97
N PRO A 159 -9.58 14.16 -17.39
CA PRO A 159 -8.16 14.26 -17.10
C PRO A 159 -7.56 15.53 -17.71
N THR A 160 -6.57 16.10 -17.04
CA THR A 160 -5.82 17.25 -17.57
C THR A 160 -4.32 17.04 -17.42
N GLN A 161 -3.55 17.47 -18.42
CA GLN A 161 -2.10 17.60 -18.28
C GLN A 161 -1.82 18.82 -17.41
N THR A 162 -1.22 18.59 -16.24
CA THR A 162 -1.03 19.61 -15.18
C THR A 162 0.41 20.09 -15.04
N ALA A 163 1.38 19.25 -15.38
CA ALA A 163 2.80 19.60 -15.38
C ALA A 163 3.56 18.72 -16.38
N PHE A 164 4.80 19.10 -16.64
CA PHE A 164 5.77 18.29 -17.37
C PHE A 164 7.17 18.55 -16.82
N LEU A 165 8.09 17.62 -17.03
CA LEU A 165 9.52 17.81 -16.85
C LEU A 165 10.19 17.69 -18.22
N ASN A 166 11.04 18.66 -18.53
CA ASN A 166 12.00 18.55 -19.62
C ASN A 166 13.34 18.07 -19.04
N TYR A 167 13.75 16.86 -19.36
CA TYR A 167 15.07 16.35 -18.98
C TYR A 167 16.08 16.66 -20.08
N VAL A 168 17.20 17.28 -19.71
CA VAL A 168 18.19 17.82 -20.65
C VAL A 168 18.67 16.80 -21.69
N GLY A 169 18.51 17.13 -22.96
CA GLY A 169 18.91 16.30 -24.10
C GLY A 169 17.72 15.76 -24.87
N SER A 170 17.78 15.78 -26.21
CA SER A 170 16.70 15.34 -27.10
C SER A 170 16.60 13.81 -27.17
N ASN A 171 16.20 13.17 -26.06
CA ASN A 171 16.07 11.73 -25.96
C ASN A 171 14.64 11.33 -25.62
N ASN A 172 14.14 10.31 -26.31
CA ASN A 172 12.77 9.84 -26.14
C ASN A 172 12.66 8.99 -24.88
N ALA A 173 11.87 9.45 -23.91
CA ALA A 173 11.49 8.63 -22.77
C ALA A 173 10.54 7.53 -23.26
N THR A 174 10.75 6.30 -22.78
CA THR A 174 10.03 5.12 -23.31
C THR A 174 9.21 4.37 -22.28
N LYS A 175 9.67 4.32 -21.03
CA LYS A 175 8.91 3.77 -19.90
C LYS A 175 9.09 4.68 -18.70
N VAL A 176 8.03 4.79 -17.91
CA VAL A 176 8.05 5.41 -16.59
C VAL A 176 7.46 4.42 -15.60
N GLU A 177 8.07 4.32 -14.42
CA GLU A 177 7.52 3.59 -13.27
C GLU A 177 7.52 4.51 -12.05
N VAL A 178 6.58 4.30 -11.13
CA VAL A 178 6.48 5.14 -9.92
C VAL A 178 6.51 4.28 -8.66
N SER A 179 7.23 4.77 -7.64
CA SER A 179 7.26 4.14 -6.32
C SER A 179 7.42 5.20 -5.24
N GLY A 180 6.40 5.32 -4.39
CA GLY A 180 6.29 6.40 -3.40
C GLY A 180 6.42 7.77 -4.06
N ASN A 181 7.36 8.58 -3.56
CA ASN A 181 7.60 9.95 -4.02
C ASN A 181 8.50 10.06 -5.25
N TYR A 182 8.80 8.96 -5.95
CA TYR A 182 9.74 8.98 -7.07
C TYR A 182 9.16 8.35 -8.33
N ALA A 183 9.45 8.97 -9.47
CA ALA A 183 9.29 8.41 -10.80
C ALA A 183 10.67 8.01 -11.35
N TYR A 184 10.71 6.90 -12.08
CA TYR A 184 11.91 6.34 -12.67
C TYR A 184 11.66 6.25 -14.18
N ILE A 185 12.55 6.83 -14.97
CA ILE A 185 12.36 6.99 -16.41
C ILE A 185 13.56 6.40 -17.13
N ILE A 186 13.28 5.65 -18.20
CA ILE A 186 14.29 5.15 -19.13
C ILE A 186 14.17 5.79 -20.51
N PHE A 187 15.32 5.96 -21.14
CA PHE A 187 15.47 6.56 -22.47
C PHE A 187 16.11 5.55 -23.42
N THR A 188 15.62 5.46 -24.66
CA THR A 188 16.22 4.56 -25.66
C THR A 188 17.54 5.08 -26.23
N ALA A 189 17.84 6.36 -26.02
CA ALA A 189 19.08 6.98 -26.46
C ALA A 189 19.56 8.01 -25.44
N GLY A 190 20.80 8.45 -25.59
CA GLY A 190 21.42 9.47 -24.75
C GLY A 190 22.13 8.92 -23.51
N THR A 191 22.88 9.82 -22.88
CA THR A 191 23.61 9.55 -21.64
C THR A 191 23.41 10.72 -20.69
N PRO A 192 22.79 10.50 -19.50
CA PRO A 192 22.30 9.23 -18.97
C PRO A 192 20.97 8.77 -19.62
N ASN A 193 20.69 7.47 -19.55
CA ASN A 193 19.48 6.82 -20.09
C ASN A 193 18.60 6.17 -19.00
N PHE A 194 18.93 6.40 -17.72
CA PHE A 194 18.08 6.13 -16.56
C PHE A 194 18.08 7.35 -15.63
N VAL A 195 16.89 7.86 -15.29
CA VAL A 195 16.72 9.07 -14.48
C VAL A 195 15.73 8.83 -13.35
N VAL A 196 16.08 9.33 -12.17
CA VAL A 196 15.24 9.36 -10.97
C VAL A 196 14.69 10.77 -10.81
N VAL A 197 13.38 10.88 -10.71
CA VAL A 197 12.65 12.14 -10.58
C VAL A 197 11.89 12.15 -9.25
N ASP A 198 12.09 13.19 -8.45
CA ASP A 198 11.27 13.48 -7.28
C ASP A 198 9.91 14.04 -7.74
N ILE A 199 8.85 13.34 -7.39
CA ILE A 199 7.45 13.66 -7.69
C ILE A 199 6.65 13.95 -6.42
N SER A 200 7.30 14.23 -5.29
CA SER A 200 6.65 14.63 -4.03
C SER A 200 5.74 15.85 -4.20
N ASN A 201 6.07 16.73 -5.14
CA ASN A 201 5.17 17.74 -5.70
C ASN A 201 4.92 17.45 -7.19
N PRO A 202 3.81 16.77 -7.54
CA PRO A 202 3.51 16.45 -8.94
C PRO A 202 3.33 17.69 -9.85
N ALA A 203 3.02 18.86 -9.28
CA ALA A 203 2.92 20.10 -10.06
C ALA A 203 4.30 20.67 -10.45
N SER A 204 5.38 20.19 -9.84
CA SER A 204 6.75 20.62 -10.11
C SER A 204 7.74 19.46 -9.91
N PRO A 205 7.72 18.43 -10.76
CA PRO A 205 8.65 17.30 -10.69
C PRO A 205 10.10 17.77 -10.91
N VAL A 206 11.06 17.12 -10.23
CA VAL A 206 12.49 17.50 -10.30
C VAL A 206 13.37 16.26 -10.50
N ALA A 207 14.22 16.25 -11.52
CA ALA A 207 15.23 15.20 -11.67
C ALA A 207 16.28 15.31 -10.55
N VAL A 208 16.47 14.22 -9.79
CA VAL A 208 17.35 14.19 -8.61
C VAL A 208 18.54 13.26 -8.76
N GLY A 209 18.46 12.25 -9.62
CA GLY A 209 19.54 11.29 -9.84
C GLY A 209 19.50 10.69 -11.23
N SER A 210 20.60 10.07 -11.64
CA SER A 210 20.68 9.42 -12.95
C SER A 210 21.78 8.36 -12.99
N LEU A 211 21.66 7.42 -13.92
CA LEU A 211 22.66 6.40 -14.20
C LEU A 211 22.76 6.19 -15.71
N THR A 212 23.97 5.93 -16.21
CA THR A 212 24.15 5.46 -17.59
C THR A 212 24.17 3.94 -17.58
N LEU A 213 23.10 3.36 -18.11
CA LEU A 213 22.95 1.95 -18.39
C LEU A 213 23.68 1.59 -19.67
N SER A 214 24.05 0.33 -19.78
CA SER A 214 24.53 -0.23 -21.03
C SER A 214 23.40 -0.76 -21.89
N GLY A 215 23.63 -0.77 -23.20
CA GLY A 215 22.58 -1.11 -24.15
C GLY A 215 21.43 -0.11 -24.13
N MET A 216 20.40 -0.43 -24.92
CA MET A 216 19.15 0.31 -24.95
C MET A 216 18.19 -0.31 -23.93
N PRO A 217 17.74 0.43 -22.90
CA PRO A 217 16.72 -0.07 -21.99
C PRO A 217 15.35 -0.03 -22.70
N PHE A 218 14.58 -1.12 -22.58
CA PHE A 218 13.26 -1.26 -23.19
C PHE A 218 12.12 -1.32 -22.18
N ASN A 219 12.39 -1.87 -20.99
CA ASN A 219 11.39 -1.99 -19.94
C ASN A 219 12.06 -1.85 -18.57
N LEU A 220 11.26 -1.41 -17.61
CA LEU A 220 11.66 -1.02 -16.28
C LEU A 220 10.60 -1.55 -15.32
N PHE A 221 11.03 -2.23 -14.25
CA PHE A 221 10.18 -2.63 -13.16
C PHE A 221 10.79 -2.24 -11.82
N ILE A 222 10.00 -1.66 -10.92
CA ILE A 222 10.46 -1.24 -9.58
C ILE A 222 9.90 -2.19 -8.53
N GLN A 223 10.78 -2.80 -7.73
CA GLN A 223 10.39 -3.56 -6.54
C GLN A 223 11.22 -3.12 -5.33
N GLY A 224 10.57 -2.47 -4.37
CA GLY A 224 11.23 -1.93 -3.18
C GLY A 224 12.30 -0.91 -3.56
N ASN A 225 13.55 -1.20 -3.22
CA ASN A 225 14.70 -0.35 -3.50
C ASN A 225 15.46 -0.70 -4.79
N TYR A 226 14.93 -1.61 -5.61
CA TYR A 226 15.61 -2.05 -6.82
C TYR A 226 14.79 -1.74 -8.07
N ALA A 227 15.49 -1.28 -9.10
CA ALA A 227 14.99 -1.16 -10.46
C ALA A 227 15.59 -2.29 -11.32
N TYR A 228 14.73 -3.02 -12.01
CA TYR A 228 15.08 -4.11 -12.91
C TYR A 228 14.84 -3.65 -14.33
N ILE A 229 15.85 -3.77 -15.18
CA ILE A 229 15.83 -3.26 -16.56
C ILE A 229 16.00 -4.42 -17.52
N ALA A 230 15.10 -4.50 -18.51
CA ALA A 230 15.32 -5.29 -19.72
C ALA A 230 16.03 -4.42 -20.77
N SER A 231 17.10 -4.92 -21.38
CA SER A 231 17.92 -4.15 -22.32
C SER A 231 18.43 -4.95 -23.52
N SER A 232 18.93 -4.23 -24.53
CA SER A 232 19.67 -4.80 -25.68
C SER A 232 21.15 -5.12 -25.41
N ASP A 233 21.63 -5.02 -24.17
CA ASP A 233 23.02 -5.39 -23.87
C ASP A 233 23.16 -6.92 -23.88
N ASN A 234 23.82 -7.46 -24.90
CA ASN A 234 24.11 -8.89 -25.08
C ASN A 234 25.01 -9.52 -23.99
N SER A 235 25.45 -8.73 -23.01
CA SER A 235 26.19 -9.21 -21.84
C SER A 235 25.43 -9.01 -20.53
N ARG A 236 24.30 -8.27 -20.57
CA ARG A 236 23.54 -7.81 -19.40
C ARG A 236 22.09 -7.50 -19.80
N GLU A 237 21.39 -8.47 -20.38
CA GLU A 237 20.00 -8.27 -20.81
C GLU A 237 19.10 -7.87 -19.63
N LEU A 238 19.37 -8.43 -18.44
CA LEU A 238 18.80 -7.95 -17.18
C LEU A 238 19.86 -7.14 -16.42
N GLN A 239 19.56 -5.87 -16.12
CA GLN A 239 20.35 -5.03 -15.23
C GLN A 239 19.56 -4.70 -13.96
N ILE A 240 20.23 -4.77 -12.79
CA ILE A 240 19.61 -4.55 -11.48
C ILE A 240 20.30 -3.37 -10.80
N ILE A 241 19.53 -2.31 -10.58
CA ILE A 241 20.00 -1.03 -10.06
C ILE A 241 19.47 -0.85 -8.65
N ASP A 242 20.34 -0.56 -7.69
CA ASP A 242 19.94 -0.10 -6.37
C ASP A 242 19.61 1.40 -6.44
N VAL A 243 18.35 1.71 -6.12
CA VAL A 243 17.79 3.06 -6.08
C VAL A 243 17.49 3.51 -4.65
N THR A 244 18.12 2.91 -3.63
CA THR A 244 18.01 3.34 -2.24
C THR A 244 18.42 4.81 -2.11
N ASN A 245 19.60 5.16 -2.62
CA ASN A 245 20.02 6.55 -2.78
C ASN A 245 19.49 7.12 -4.10
N LYS A 246 18.45 7.95 -4.00
CA LYS A 246 17.72 8.51 -5.16
C LYS A 246 18.58 9.45 -6.01
N VAL A 247 19.61 10.05 -5.43
CA VAL A 247 20.51 11.00 -6.10
C VAL A 247 21.67 10.29 -6.79
N ALA A 248 22.05 9.11 -6.29
CA ALA A 248 23.16 8.32 -6.82
C ALA A 248 22.76 6.84 -6.96
N PRO A 249 21.87 6.50 -7.92
CA PRO A 249 21.55 5.12 -8.23
C PRO A 249 22.79 4.37 -8.75
N VAL A 250 22.89 3.08 -8.44
CA VAL A 250 24.08 2.26 -8.77
C VAL A 250 23.69 0.88 -9.29
N LEU A 251 24.36 0.43 -10.35
CA LEU A 251 24.23 -0.94 -10.85
C LEU A 251 24.87 -1.90 -9.82
N VAL A 252 24.07 -2.83 -9.30
CA VAL A 252 24.52 -3.78 -8.25
C VAL A 252 24.57 -5.22 -8.74
N GLY A 253 23.86 -5.55 -9.81
CA GLY A 253 23.86 -6.87 -10.41
C GLY A 253 23.37 -6.85 -11.85
N SER A 254 23.63 -7.93 -12.57
CA SER A 254 23.13 -8.15 -13.93
C SER A 254 23.09 -9.64 -14.23
N TYR A 255 22.28 -10.03 -15.21
CA TYR A 255 22.24 -11.39 -15.72
C TYR A 255 22.40 -11.37 -17.25
N ASP A 256 23.39 -12.13 -17.72
CA ASP A 256 23.67 -12.39 -19.14
C ASP A 256 22.82 -13.58 -19.60
N VAL A 257 21.92 -13.33 -20.54
CA VAL A 257 21.14 -14.38 -21.17
C VAL A 257 21.83 -14.81 -22.45
N THR A 258 22.36 -16.04 -22.44
CA THR A 258 23.05 -16.65 -23.59
C THR A 258 22.37 -16.33 -24.94
N GLY A 259 23.11 -15.75 -25.87
CA GLY A 259 22.61 -15.33 -27.18
C GLY A 259 22.88 -13.86 -27.45
N SER A 260 22.18 -13.29 -28.42
CA SER A 260 22.30 -11.87 -28.81
C SER A 260 20.95 -11.23 -29.08
N ALA A 261 19.90 -11.75 -28.43
CA ALA A 261 18.55 -11.26 -28.61
C ALA A 261 18.24 -10.19 -27.56
N ASP A 262 17.57 -9.13 -27.97
CA ASP A 262 17.18 -8.06 -27.06
C ASP A 262 16.15 -8.55 -26.04
N ALA A 263 16.28 -8.13 -24.77
CA ALA A 263 15.22 -8.31 -23.79
C ALA A 263 14.23 -7.14 -23.84
N TYR A 264 12.94 -7.44 -23.98
CA TYR A 264 11.90 -6.42 -24.12
C TYR A 264 11.05 -6.22 -22.87
N GLY A 265 10.86 -7.25 -22.05
CA GLY A 265 9.96 -7.16 -20.89
C GLY A 265 10.58 -7.78 -19.64
N VAL A 266 10.38 -7.14 -18.50
CA VAL A 266 10.79 -7.64 -17.19
C VAL A 266 9.66 -7.44 -16.17
N TYR A 267 9.45 -8.42 -15.31
CA TYR A 267 8.54 -8.31 -14.16
C TYR A 267 9.11 -9.09 -12.99
N VAL A 268 9.00 -8.54 -11.78
CA VAL A 268 9.54 -9.19 -10.58
C VAL A 268 8.43 -9.41 -9.55
N ASP A 269 8.38 -10.62 -9.01
CA ASP A 269 7.49 -10.97 -7.91
C ASP A 269 8.27 -11.57 -6.73
N ALA A 270 8.32 -10.83 -5.62
CA ALA A 270 9.06 -11.17 -4.41
C ALA A 270 10.57 -11.45 -4.64
N THR A 271 10.90 -12.63 -5.18
CA THR A 271 12.27 -13.09 -5.43
C THR A 271 12.49 -13.60 -6.85
N ARG A 272 11.49 -13.58 -7.74
CA ARG A 272 11.63 -14.09 -9.11
C ARG A 272 11.46 -12.98 -10.11
N ALA A 273 12.40 -12.85 -11.04
CA ALA A 273 12.30 -11.99 -12.21
C ALA A 273 11.96 -12.84 -13.43
N ALA A 274 10.84 -12.54 -14.09
CA ALA A 274 10.57 -13.04 -15.43
C ALA A 274 11.11 -12.05 -16.46
N LEU A 275 11.84 -12.54 -17.45
CA LEU A 275 12.41 -11.76 -18.54
C LEU A 275 11.95 -12.38 -19.87
N VAL A 276 11.51 -11.54 -20.81
CA VAL A 276 11.12 -11.94 -22.17
C VAL A 276 11.94 -11.25 -23.24
N ARG A 277 12.29 -11.98 -24.31
CA ARG A 277 13.20 -11.54 -25.38
C ARG A 277 12.55 -11.57 -26.77
N ALA A 278 13.22 -10.91 -27.71
CA ALA A 278 13.00 -11.06 -29.15
C ALA A 278 13.21 -12.52 -29.59
N SER A 279 12.36 -13.02 -30.50
CA SER A 279 12.59 -14.34 -31.07
C SER A 279 13.84 -14.35 -31.95
N SER A 280 14.70 -15.32 -31.72
CA SER A 280 16.04 -15.42 -32.32
C SER A 280 16.45 -16.85 -32.65
N GLY A 281 15.50 -17.80 -32.63
CA GLY A 281 15.80 -19.24 -32.68
C GLY A 281 16.43 -19.78 -31.39
N SER A 282 16.32 -19.03 -30.29
CA SER A 282 16.69 -19.42 -28.93
C SER A 282 15.50 -19.19 -28.00
N ARG A 283 15.58 -19.65 -26.74
CA ARG A 283 14.48 -19.47 -25.78
C ARG A 283 14.18 -17.99 -25.56
N GLU A 284 12.90 -17.62 -25.52
CA GLU A 284 12.47 -16.23 -25.32
C GLU A 284 12.06 -15.90 -23.89
N PHE A 285 11.69 -16.89 -23.07
CA PHE A 285 11.28 -16.68 -21.67
C PHE A 285 12.34 -17.20 -20.70
N TYR A 286 12.68 -16.39 -19.69
CA TYR A 286 13.61 -16.73 -18.63
C TYR A 286 13.03 -16.37 -17.27
N LEU A 287 13.13 -17.29 -16.32
CA LEU A 287 12.79 -17.09 -14.92
C LEU A 287 14.07 -17.10 -14.10
N ILE A 288 14.37 -15.99 -13.45
CA ILE A 288 15.63 -15.71 -12.77
C ILE A 288 15.34 -15.49 -11.28
N ASP A 289 16.05 -16.18 -10.40
CA ASP A 289 16.04 -15.91 -8.97
C ASP A 289 16.86 -14.64 -8.70
N VAL A 290 16.21 -13.64 -8.11
CA VAL A 290 16.74 -12.33 -7.73
C VAL A 290 16.64 -12.10 -6.21
N SER A 291 16.48 -13.17 -5.41
CA SER A 291 16.54 -13.11 -3.94
C SER A 291 17.82 -12.46 -3.42
N ASN A 292 18.93 -12.63 -4.16
CA ASN A 292 20.12 -11.79 -4.04
C ASN A 292 20.28 -10.92 -5.31
N PRO A 293 19.89 -9.64 -5.26
CA PRO A 293 19.98 -8.70 -6.38
C PRO A 293 21.39 -8.52 -6.96
N THR A 294 22.44 -8.84 -6.19
CA THR A 294 23.84 -8.71 -6.63
C THR A 294 24.36 -9.94 -7.39
N ALA A 295 23.65 -11.07 -7.28
CA ALA A 295 24.03 -12.34 -7.89
C ALA A 295 22.78 -13.09 -8.38
N PRO A 296 22.09 -12.58 -9.41
CA PRO A 296 20.93 -13.24 -9.98
C PRO A 296 21.30 -14.60 -10.60
N THR A 297 20.41 -15.59 -10.50
CA THR A 297 20.66 -16.94 -11.03
C THR A 297 19.49 -17.46 -11.84
N LEU A 298 19.75 -18.21 -12.91
CA LEU A 298 18.69 -18.78 -13.74
C LEU A 298 17.98 -19.92 -13.00
N THR A 299 16.67 -19.79 -12.84
CA THR A 299 15.80 -20.88 -12.38
C THR A 299 15.31 -21.71 -13.56
N ASN A 300 14.80 -21.06 -14.61
CA ASN A 300 14.22 -21.74 -15.76
C ASN A 300 14.25 -20.94 -17.04
N SER A 301 14.07 -21.61 -18.18
CA SER A 301 13.87 -20.97 -19.47
C SER A 301 12.94 -21.78 -20.36
N LEU A 302 12.19 -21.10 -21.22
CA LEU A 302 11.18 -21.69 -22.10
C LEU A 302 11.21 -21.02 -23.48
N GLU A 303 11.06 -21.84 -24.51
CA GLU A 303 10.83 -21.37 -25.89
C GLU A 303 9.35 -21.03 -26.05
N LEU A 304 9.07 -19.77 -26.39
CA LEU A 304 7.71 -19.27 -26.61
C LEU A 304 7.25 -19.47 -28.06
N GLY A 305 8.23 -19.60 -28.97
CA GLY A 305 8.01 -19.72 -30.42
C GLY A 305 7.66 -18.39 -31.11
N ALA A 306 7.76 -17.27 -30.39
CA ALA A 306 7.60 -15.91 -30.89
C ALA A 306 8.23 -14.90 -29.90
N THR A 307 8.37 -13.65 -30.34
CA THR A 307 8.86 -12.55 -29.49
C THR A 307 7.94 -12.34 -28.30
N GLY A 308 8.51 -12.29 -27.09
CA GLY A 308 7.79 -11.81 -25.90
C GLY A 308 8.06 -10.33 -25.68
N TYR A 309 7.00 -9.53 -25.56
CA TYR A 309 7.09 -8.07 -25.44
C TYR A 309 7.00 -7.58 -24.00
N GLU A 310 6.07 -8.13 -23.22
CA GLU A 310 5.89 -7.79 -21.80
C GLU A 310 5.42 -9.04 -21.03
N VAL A 311 5.67 -9.07 -19.72
CA VAL A 311 5.36 -10.21 -18.86
C VAL A 311 4.79 -9.70 -17.53
N VAL A 312 3.85 -10.44 -16.94
CA VAL A 312 3.33 -10.20 -15.59
C VAL A 312 3.25 -11.51 -14.84
N ILE A 313 3.71 -11.54 -13.59
CA ILE A 313 3.60 -12.72 -12.73
C ILE A 313 2.42 -12.56 -11.77
N SER A 314 1.60 -13.61 -11.65
CA SER A 314 0.56 -13.71 -10.62
C SER A 314 0.54 -15.12 -10.05
N GLY A 315 1.01 -15.24 -8.81
CA GLY A 315 1.14 -16.51 -8.10
C GLY A 315 2.07 -17.47 -8.83
N ASN A 316 1.52 -18.55 -9.37
CA ASN A 316 2.27 -19.63 -10.03
C ASN A 316 2.34 -19.50 -11.55
N TYR A 317 1.87 -18.40 -12.12
CA TYR A 317 1.79 -18.21 -13.56
C TYR A 317 2.44 -16.90 -13.99
N ALA A 318 3.17 -16.95 -15.10
CA ALA A 318 3.60 -15.78 -15.85
C ALA A 318 2.71 -15.65 -17.10
N TYR A 319 2.18 -14.47 -17.31
CA TYR A 319 1.38 -14.11 -18.47
C TYR A 319 2.27 -13.30 -19.40
N VAL A 320 2.37 -13.69 -20.66
CA VAL A 320 3.30 -13.09 -21.62
C VAL A 320 2.52 -12.53 -22.79
N ALA A 321 2.77 -11.26 -23.09
CA ALA A 321 2.40 -10.62 -24.34
C ALA A 321 3.33 -11.15 -25.44
N SER A 322 2.78 -11.86 -26.42
CA SER A 322 3.50 -12.58 -27.44
C SER A 322 3.19 -12.03 -28.84
N GLY A 323 4.20 -11.99 -29.71
CA GLY A 323 4.05 -11.72 -31.14
C GLY A 323 3.57 -12.92 -31.96
N ASN A 324 3.01 -13.93 -31.30
CA ASN A 324 2.41 -15.07 -31.98
C ASN A 324 0.97 -14.73 -32.40
N ASN A 325 0.71 -14.64 -33.71
CA ASN A 325 -0.59 -14.31 -34.32
C ASN A 325 -1.76 -15.29 -34.00
N ASN A 326 -1.50 -16.33 -33.21
CA ASN A 326 -2.49 -17.31 -32.79
C ASN A 326 -2.50 -17.51 -31.27
N GLN A 327 -1.62 -16.82 -30.56
CA GLN A 327 -1.38 -16.98 -29.12
C GLN A 327 -0.83 -15.67 -28.53
N GLU A 328 -1.46 -14.52 -28.79
CA GLU A 328 -0.89 -13.23 -28.38
C GLU A 328 -0.81 -13.06 -26.86
N LEU A 329 -1.62 -13.81 -26.10
CA LEU A 329 -1.38 -14.04 -24.67
C LEU A 329 -0.97 -15.49 -24.47
N GLN A 330 0.22 -15.71 -23.93
CA GLN A 330 0.66 -17.04 -23.48
C GLN A 330 0.69 -17.09 -21.95
N VAL A 331 0.24 -18.20 -21.38
CA VAL A 331 0.27 -18.44 -19.93
C VAL A 331 1.28 -19.54 -19.65
N VAL A 332 2.33 -19.18 -18.91
CA VAL A 332 3.45 -20.05 -18.55
C VAL A 332 3.31 -20.43 -17.09
N ASN A 333 3.34 -21.73 -16.81
CA ASN A 333 3.46 -22.22 -15.44
C ASN A 333 4.91 -22.04 -14.95
N ILE A 334 5.07 -21.44 -13.77
CA ILE A 334 6.35 -21.17 -13.13
C ILE A 334 6.47 -21.79 -11.73
N ALA A 335 5.59 -22.73 -11.39
CA ALA A 335 5.61 -23.42 -10.09
C ALA A 335 6.64 -24.57 -10.07
N GLY A 336 7.67 -24.45 -9.23
CA GLY A 336 8.44 -25.56 -8.64
C GLY A 336 9.10 -26.60 -9.56
N GLY A 337 9.04 -26.42 -10.89
CA GLY A 337 9.51 -27.37 -11.89
C GLY A 337 9.79 -26.71 -13.25
N ALA A 338 9.88 -27.51 -14.31
CA ALA A 338 10.11 -27.05 -15.68
C ALA A 338 8.98 -26.11 -16.14
N SER A 339 9.33 -24.91 -16.60
CA SER A 339 8.35 -23.97 -17.15
C SER A 339 7.76 -24.52 -18.44
N ASN A 340 6.44 -24.39 -18.59
CA ASN A 340 5.73 -24.84 -19.77
C ASN A 340 4.51 -23.94 -20.04
N ILE A 341 4.13 -23.82 -21.31
CA ILE A 341 2.88 -23.14 -21.69
C ILE A 341 1.71 -24.04 -21.28
N VAL A 342 0.78 -23.48 -20.49
CA VAL A 342 -0.41 -24.18 -19.99
C VAL A 342 -1.72 -23.64 -20.53
N GLY A 343 -1.70 -22.44 -21.12
CA GLY A 343 -2.85 -21.79 -21.72
C GLY A 343 -2.41 -20.69 -22.67
N PHE A 344 -3.30 -20.30 -23.57
CA PHE A 344 -3.09 -19.17 -24.46
C PHE A 344 -4.42 -18.51 -24.81
N ARG A 345 -4.35 -17.27 -25.30
CA ARG A 345 -5.46 -16.59 -25.93
C ARG A 345 -5.04 -15.99 -27.26
N ASP A 346 -5.79 -16.38 -28.29
CA ASP A 346 -5.85 -15.71 -29.58
C ASP A 346 -6.83 -14.52 -29.46
N ILE A 347 -6.34 -13.31 -29.71
CA ILE A 347 -7.17 -12.07 -29.72
C ILE A 347 -7.68 -11.68 -31.11
N SER A 348 -7.52 -12.56 -32.11
CA SER A 348 -7.94 -12.45 -33.50
C SER A 348 -7.36 -11.24 -34.25
N GLY A 349 -6.59 -11.53 -35.30
CA GLY A 349 -5.93 -10.53 -36.12
C GLY A 349 -4.46 -10.90 -36.35
N ASN A 350 -3.69 -9.96 -36.88
CA ASN A 350 -2.23 -10.08 -37.01
C ASN A 350 -1.53 -8.99 -36.19
N THR A 351 -2.16 -8.59 -35.08
CA THR A 351 -1.72 -7.46 -34.28
C THR A 351 -1.14 -7.98 -32.98
N ASP A 352 0.16 -7.78 -32.80
CA ASP A 352 0.86 -8.18 -31.59
C ASP A 352 0.33 -7.44 -30.34
N VAL A 353 0.23 -8.17 -29.23
CA VAL A 353 0.08 -7.56 -27.90
C VAL A 353 1.45 -7.03 -27.49
N ARG A 354 1.54 -5.73 -27.21
CA ARG A 354 2.78 -5.09 -26.78
C ARG A 354 2.89 -4.88 -25.30
N THR A 355 1.75 -4.69 -24.63
CA THR A 355 1.71 -4.38 -23.21
C THR A 355 0.59 -5.12 -22.51
N ILE A 356 0.86 -5.54 -21.27
CA ILE A 356 -0.08 -6.25 -20.42
C ILE A 356 0.01 -5.80 -18.96
N THR A 357 -1.14 -5.80 -18.28
CA THR A 357 -1.22 -5.57 -16.84
C THR A 357 -2.44 -6.28 -16.25
N MET A 358 -2.47 -6.51 -14.94
CA MET A 358 -3.50 -7.33 -14.29
C MET A 358 -4.28 -6.54 -13.25
N SER A 359 -5.62 -6.65 -13.30
CA SER A 359 -6.54 -6.23 -12.22
C SER A 359 -7.34 -7.42 -11.72
N GLY A 360 -6.99 -7.91 -10.53
CA GLY A 360 -7.58 -9.13 -9.98
C GLY A 360 -7.39 -10.31 -10.92
N ASN A 361 -8.50 -10.88 -11.42
CA ASN A 361 -8.47 -11.98 -12.39
C ASN A 361 -8.62 -11.52 -13.85
N ASN A 362 -8.59 -10.22 -14.12
CA ASN A 362 -8.67 -9.71 -15.49
C ASN A 362 -7.28 -9.23 -15.94
N MET A 363 -6.75 -9.87 -16.97
CA MET A 363 -5.61 -9.40 -17.73
C MET A 363 -6.07 -8.33 -18.73
N LEU A 364 -5.35 -7.23 -18.80
CA LEU A 364 -5.54 -6.17 -19.78
C LEU A 364 -4.43 -6.26 -20.81
N LEU A 365 -4.79 -6.18 -22.09
CA LEU A 365 -3.85 -6.33 -23.19
C LEU A 365 -4.00 -5.14 -24.14
N GLY A 366 -2.88 -4.48 -24.42
CA GLY A 366 -2.79 -3.46 -25.46
C GLY A 366 -2.29 -4.07 -26.76
N ALA A 367 -3.14 -4.12 -27.78
CA ALA A 367 -2.78 -4.63 -29.10
C ALA A 367 -3.33 -3.69 -30.19
N GLY A 368 -2.40 -3.09 -30.95
CA GLY A 368 -2.74 -2.08 -31.96
C GLY A 368 -3.60 -0.98 -31.34
N SER A 369 -4.74 -0.67 -31.97
CA SER A 369 -5.62 0.40 -31.52
C SER A 369 -6.62 0.01 -30.43
N ASN A 370 -6.54 -1.21 -29.88
CA ASN A 370 -7.53 -1.76 -28.98
C ASN A 370 -6.93 -2.11 -27.61
N LEU A 371 -7.76 -1.93 -26.58
CA LEU A 371 -7.55 -2.49 -25.25
C LEU A 371 -8.50 -3.68 -25.09
N TYR A 372 -7.95 -4.85 -24.76
CA TYR A 372 -8.70 -6.08 -24.52
C TYR A 372 -8.70 -6.42 -23.04
N VAL A 373 -9.80 -7.00 -22.57
CA VAL A 373 -9.97 -7.49 -21.20
C VAL A 373 -10.17 -9.00 -21.25
N VAL A 374 -9.23 -9.76 -20.71
CA VAL A 374 -9.23 -11.23 -20.71
C VAL A 374 -9.32 -11.75 -19.28
N ASP A 375 -10.31 -12.59 -19.01
CA ASP A 375 -10.42 -13.35 -17.78
C ASP A 375 -9.37 -14.45 -17.71
N VAL A 376 -8.62 -14.48 -16.61
CA VAL A 376 -7.61 -15.49 -16.30
C VAL A 376 -7.92 -16.25 -15.00
N VAL A 377 -9.18 -16.26 -14.52
CA VAL A 377 -9.63 -17.14 -13.41
C VAL A 377 -9.20 -18.60 -13.64
N ILE A 378 -9.25 -19.06 -14.89
CA ILE A 378 -8.74 -20.37 -15.32
C ILE A 378 -7.52 -20.14 -16.22
N PRO A 379 -6.29 -20.20 -15.68
CA PRO A 379 -5.06 -19.88 -16.42
C PRO A 379 -4.82 -20.75 -17.66
N THR A 380 -5.37 -21.97 -17.68
CA THR A 380 -5.26 -22.89 -18.83
C THR A 380 -6.21 -22.57 -19.97
N ALA A 381 -7.23 -21.73 -19.74
CA ALA A 381 -8.22 -21.38 -20.75
C ALA A 381 -8.68 -19.91 -20.63
N PRO A 382 -7.78 -18.93 -20.85
CA PRO A 382 -8.13 -17.51 -20.74
C PRO A 382 -9.29 -17.09 -21.66
N GLN A 383 -10.22 -16.28 -21.15
CA GLN A 383 -11.44 -15.89 -21.87
C GLN A 383 -11.53 -14.38 -22.12
N LEU A 384 -11.62 -13.95 -23.39
CA LEU A 384 -11.91 -12.55 -23.71
C LEU A 384 -13.30 -12.18 -23.18
N LYS A 385 -13.34 -11.16 -22.33
CA LYS A 385 -14.57 -10.60 -21.76
C LYS A 385 -15.07 -9.40 -22.54
N GLY A 386 -14.18 -8.49 -22.90
CA GLY A 386 -14.53 -7.22 -23.51
C GLY A 386 -13.35 -6.59 -24.24
N GLN A 387 -13.65 -5.59 -25.06
CA GLN A 387 -12.64 -4.80 -25.77
C GLN A 387 -13.18 -3.39 -25.99
N VAL A 388 -12.27 -2.43 -26.13
CA VAL A 388 -12.58 -1.05 -26.51
C VAL A 388 -11.56 -0.54 -27.51
N SER A 389 -12.05 0.13 -28.56
CA SER A 389 -11.18 0.74 -29.57
C SER A 389 -10.81 2.16 -29.16
N LEU A 390 -9.51 2.40 -29.02
CA LEU A 390 -8.93 3.65 -28.56
C LEU A 390 -8.44 4.53 -29.72
N GLY A 391 -8.45 4.01 -30.96
CA GLY A 391 -8.19 4.77 -32.18
C GLY A 391 -6.71 5.02 -32.53
N GLY A 392 -5.75 4.59 -31.70
CA GLY A 392 -4.32 4.60 -32.04
C GLY A 392 -3.54 3.59 -31.20
N THR A 393 -2.31 3.29 -31.62
CA THR A 393 -1.52 2.18 -31.06
C THR A 393 -1.32 2.35 -29.56
N VAL A 394 -1.70 1.33 -28.77
CA VAL A 394 -1.48 1.27 -27.33
C VAL A 394 -0.04 0.84 -27.07
N ASN A 395 0.75 1.72 -26.47
CA ASN A 395 2.17 1.48 -26.20
C ASN A 395 2.38 0.95 -24.78
N ASP A 396 1.61 1.44 -23.82
CA ASP A 396 1.73 1.04 -22.41
C ASP A 396 0.40 1.23 -21.67
N ILE A 397 0.22 0.45 -20.60
CA ILE A 397 -0.99 0.44 -19.77
C ILE A 397 -0.61 0.47 -18.29
N ALA A 398 -1.19 1.42 -17.56
CA ALA A 398 -1.22 1.44 -16.11
C ALA A 398 -2.66 1.37 -15.62
N LEU A 399 -2.86 1.05 -14.34
CA LEU A 399 -4.20 0.99 -13.77
C LEU A 399 -4.23 1.39 -12.30
N THR A 400 -5.44 1.67 -11.83
CA THR A 400 -5.75 1.80 -10.41
C THR A 400 -7.02 1.03 -10.09
N THR A 401 -6.97 0.26 -9.00
CA THR A 401 -8.14 -0.39 -8.42
C THR A 401 -8.51 0.36 -7.15
N ALA A 402 -9.51 1.23 -7.23
CA ALA A 402 -9.97 2.01 -6.08
C ALA A 402 -11.48 2.17 -6.12
N ASN A 403 -12.10 2.33 -4.93
CA ASN A 403 -13.53 2.59 -4.79
C ASN A 403 -14.43 1.54 -5.51
N ASN A 404 -14.00 0.27 -5.53
CA ASN A 404 -14.67 -0.85 -6.22
C ASN A 404 -14.73 -0.75 -7.76
N GLY A 405 -14.02 0.20 -8.36
CA GLY A 405 -13.83 0.32 -9.80
C GLY A 405 -12.38 0.10 -10.20
N THR A 406 -12.17 -0.21 -11.48
CA THR A 406 -10.82 -0.21 -12.07
C THR A 406 -10.77 0.80 -13.19
N THR A 407 -9.88 1.78 -13.05
CA THR A 407 -9.57 2.75 -14.10
C THR A 407 -8.23 2.42 -14.71
N VAL A 408 -8.19 2.39 -16.03
CA VAL A 408 -7.02 2.06 -16.85
C VAL A 408 -6.55 3.33 -17.53
N PHE A 409 -5.25 3.54 -17.51
CA PHE A 409 -4.56 4.65 -18.15
C PHE A 409 -3.76 4.09 -19.32
N THR A 410 -3.91 4.66 -20.49
CA THR A 410 -3.23 4.17 -21.70
C THR A 410 -2.37 5.26 -22.31
N ALA A 411 -1.11 4.92 -22.59
CA ALA A 411 -0.21 5.70 -23.43
C ALA A 411 -0.35 5.24 -24.89
N GLN A 412 -0.50 6.20 -25.81
CA GLN A 412 -0.81 5.89 -27.21
C GLN A 412 0.01 6.69 -28.22
N SER A 413 0.14 6.13 -29.42
CA SER A 413 0.53 6.83 -30.65
C SER A 413 -0.72 7.30 -31.38
N ASN A 414 -1.35 8.36 -30.89
CA ASN A 414 -2.51 9.01 -31.51
C ASN A 414 -2.40 10.52 -31.32
N THR A 415 -2.14 11.27 -32.39
CA THR A 415 -1.90 12.73 -32.39
C THR A 415 -3.07 13.58 -31.89
N ALA A 416 -4.22 12.96 -31.60
CA ALA A 416 -5.40 13.62 -31.07
C ALA A 416 -5.75 13.17 -29.65
N ALA A 417 -5.10 12.12 -29.13
CA ALA A 417 -5.48 11.43 -27.90
C ALA A 417 -4.36 10.48 -27.41
N GLU A 418 -3.21 11.03 -27.05
CA GLU A 418 -2.03 10.27 -26.61
C GLU A 418 -2.23 9.66 -25.21
N PHE A 419 -3.09 10.27 -24.39
CA PHE A 419 -3.46 9.76 -23.08
C PHE A 419 -4.98 9.57 -22.98
N ARG A 420 -5.40 8.36 -22.61
CA ARG A 420 -6.82 8.05 -22.35
C ARG A 420 -7.01 7.34 -21.02
N THR A 421 -8.21 7.54 -20.48
CA THR A 421 -8.71 6.84 -19.30
C THR A 421 -9.88 5.96 -19.69
N VAL A 422 -9.84 4.70 -19.27
CA VAL A 422 -10.87 3.70 -19.55
C VAL A 422 -11.39 3.15 -18.23
N ASP A 423 -12.70 3.15 -18.04
CA ASP A 423 -13.35 2.45 -16.94
C ASP A 423 -13.63 0.99 -17.34
N ILE A 424 -13.11 0.06 -16.54
CA ILE A 424 -13.32 -1.38 -16.71
C ILE A 424 -14.01 -2.01 -15.50
N THR A 425 -14.70 -1.21 -14.67
CA THR A 425 -15.53 -1.70 -13.56
C THR A 425 -16.51 -2.80 -14.01
N ILE A 426 -16.95 -2.74 -15.28
CA ILE A 426 -17.62 -3.84 -15.97
C ILE A 426 -16.65 -4.39 -17.03
N PRO A 427 -15.90 -5.48 -16.73
CA PRO A 427 -14.87 -6.03 -17.63
C PRO A 427 -15.38 -6.43 -19.03
N SER A 428 -16.66 -6.75 -19.18
CA SER A 428 -17.27 -7.10 -20.47
C SER A 428 -17.64 -5.89 -21.32
N ALA A 429 -17.65 -4.69 -20.74
CA ALA A 429 -18.03 -3.44 -21.41
C ALA A 429 -17.07 -2.32 -20.97
N PRO A 430 -15.77 -2.40 -21.31
CA PRO A 430 -14.83 -1.32 -21.05
C PRO A 430 -15.27 -0.05 -21.78
N THR A 431 -15.25 1.11 -21.09
CA THR A 431 -15.70 2.39 -21.66
C THR A 431 -14.64 3.46 -21.53
N ILE A 432 -14.44 4.25 -22.57
CA ILE A 432 -13.54 5.42 -22.51
C ILE A 432 -14.25 6.50 -21.73
N ILE A 433 -13.64 6.95 -20.64
CA ILE A 433 -14.22 7.98 -19.76
C ILE A 433 -13.56 9.34 -19.95
N GLY A 434 -12.30 9.38 -20.38
CA GLY A 434 -11.56 10.63 -20.55
C GLY A 434 -10.44 10.53 -21.58
N THR A 435 -10.03 11.67 -22.09
CA THR A 435 -9.03 11.79 -23.16
C THR A 435 -8.29 13.11 -23.01
N VAL A 436 -6.97 13.07 -23.21
CA VAL A 436 -6.11 14.25 -23.27
C VAL A 436 -5.33 14.19 -24.57
N ASN A 437 -5.34 15.30 -25.30
CA ASN A 437 -4.38 15.58 -26.36
C ASN A 437 -3.18 16.27 -25.71
N VAL A 438 -2.02 15.61 -25.74
CA VAL A 438 -0.78 16.06 -25.12
C VAL A 438 -0.16 17.14 -26.00
N SER A 439 0.07 18.32 -25.42
CA SER A 439 0.64 19.43 -26.18
C SER A 439 2.11 19.17 -26.52
N GLY A 440 2.47 19.09 -27.80
CA GLY A 440 3.87 19.07 -28.24
C GLY A 440 4.53 17.69 -28.29
N SER A 441 3.76 16.61 -28.17
CA SER A 441 4.22 15.23 -28.39
C SER A 441 3.19 14.45 -29.20
N ASP A 442 3.63 13.79 -30.26
CA ASP A 442 2.76 12.96 -31.10
C ASP A 442 2.67 11.51 -30.58
N VAL A 443 3.49 11.15 -29.58
CA VAL A 443 3.58 9.78 -29.05
C VAL A 443 3.90 9.78 -27.55
N MET A 444 2.99 9.16 -26.79
CA MET A 444 3.25 8.74 -25.42
C MET A 444 3.64 7.26 -25.43
N ALA A 445 4.83 6.95 -24.90
CA ALA A 445 5.42 5.62 -24.98
C ALA A 445 5.15 4.78 -23.72
N GLY A 446 5.14 5.42 -22.56
CA GLY A 446 4.96 4.75 -21.27
C GLY A 446 3.97 5.47 -20.37
N VAL A 447 3.32 4.76 -19.46
CA VAL A 447 2.43 5.35 -18.45
C VAL A 447 2.55 4.60 -17.13
N ALA A 448 2.55 5.35 -16.03
CA ALA A 448 2.48 4.82 -14.68
C ALA A 448 1.46 5.61 -13.86
N TYR A 449 0.93 5.00 -12.80
CA TYR A 449 -0.04 5.65 -11.93
C TYR A 449 0.43 5.61 -10.47
N SER A 450 0.50 6.78 -9.83
CA SER A 450 0.74 6.89 -8.39
C SER A 450 -0.57 7.04 -7.66
N LEU A 451 -0.83 6.07 -6.79
CA LEU A 451 -1.98 6.07 -5.91
C LEU A 451 -1.86 7.07 -4.75
N ASP A 452 -0.63 7.40 -4.35
CA ASP A 452 -0.36 8.34 -3.26
C ASP A 452 -0.75 9.77 -3.65
N PHE A 453 -0.43 10.14 -4.90
CA PHE A 453 -0.76 11.45 -5.46
C PHE A 453 -2.10 11.48 -6.17
N ASN A 454 -2.66 10.31 -6.50
CA ASN A 454 -3.76 10.15 -7.44
C ASN A 454 -3.46 10.87 -8.77
N THR A 455 -2.32 10.50 -9.35
CA THR A 455 -1.73 11.18 -10.51
C THR A 455 -1.15 10.13 -11.45
N ALA A 456 -1.41 10.28 -12.74
CA ALA A 456 -0.79 9.45 -13.77
C ALA A 456 0.42 10.20 -14.34
N PHE A 457 1.49 9.46 -14.61
CA PHE A 457 2.74 9.95 -15.14
C PHE A 457 2.97 9.32 -16.51
N GLY A 458 3.39 10.13 -17.49
CA GLY A 458 3.64 9.68 -18.84
C GLY A 458 5.08 9.83 -19.25
N ALA A 459 5.63 8.83 -19.93
CA ALA A 459 6.87 8.94 -20.68
C ALA A 459 6.54 9.33 -22.13
N SER A 460 7.08 10.44 -22.62
CA SER A 460 6.82 10.92 -23.98
C SER A 460 8.08 10.89 -24.85
N ALA A 461 7.86 10.66 -26.15
CA ALA A 461 8.90 10.68 -27.17
C ALA A 461 9.14 12.10 -27.74
N ALA A 462 8.69 13.16 -27.07
CA ALA A 462 8.98 14.54 -27.44
C ALA A 462 10.23 15.05 -26.73
N ASN A 463 11.13 15.64 -27.52
CA ASN A 463 12.43 16.22 -27.11
C ASN A 463 12.37 17.38 -26.09
N ALA A 464 11.18 17.74 -25.60
CA ALA A 464 10.97 18.86 -24.69
C ALA A 464 10.05 18.54 -23.50
N GLN A 465 9.50 17.32 -23.44
CA GLN A 465 8.52 16.89 -22.43
C GLN A 465 8.65 15.37 -22.20
N GLU A 466 9.74 14.96 -21.56
CA GLU A 466 10.07 13.55 -21.35
C GLU A 466 9.17 12.92 -20.27
N LEU A 467 8.82 13.68 -19.22
CA LEU A 467 7.83 13.29 -18.21
C LEU A 467 6.61 14.20 -18.29
N LEU A 468 5.44 13.61 -18.38
CA LEU A 468 4.14 14.28 -18.36
C LEU A 468 3.40 13.95 -17.06
N VAL A 469 2.65 14.90 -16.52
CA VAL A 469 1.88 14.71 -15.28
C VAL A 469 0.40 14.98 -15.54
N PHE A 470 -0.42 13.97 -15.33
CA PHE A 470 -1.87 14.04 -15.52
C PHE A 470 -2.58 13.93 -14.18
N SER A 471 -3.54 14.82 -13.97
CA SER A 471 -4.39 14.81 -12.78
C SER A 471 -5.86 14.68 -13.16
N PRO A 472 -6.68 14.05 -12.32
CA PRO A 472 -8.14 14.09 -12.47
C PRO A 472 -8.67 15.48 -12.06
N GLN A 473 -9.91 15.77 -12.46
CA GLN A 473 -10.64 16.95 -11.99
C GLN A 473 -11.15 16.82 -10.56
#